data_AF-A0A451BH15-F1
#
_entry.id   AF-A0A451BH15-F1
#
_cell.length_a   1.000
_cell.length_b   1.000
_cell.length_c   1.000
_cell.angle_alpha   90.00
_cell.angle_beta   90.00
_cell.angle_gamma   90.00
#
_symmetry.space_group_name_H-M   'P 1'
#
loop_
_entity.id
_entity.type
_entity.pdbx_description
1 polymer ?
#
loop_
_entity_poly.entity_id
_entity_poly.type
_entity_poly.pdbx_seq_one_letter_code
_entity_poly.pdbx_strand_id
1 'polypeptide(L)' 'MRKDKIFAEIRRNLDAYAARRHHNLAEIVADIKNRQKRPGCKLVDRRKPAVRAGKRGNTK' A
#
# COMPACT_ATOMS: atom_id res chain seq x y z
N MET A 1 11.04 7.42 -24.27
CA MET A 1 11.24 6.58 -23.07
C MET A 1 9.89 6.15 -22.49
N ARG A 2 9.63 4.84 -22.41
CA ARG A 2 8.34 4.27 -21.92
C ARG A 2 8.21 4.35 -20.39
N LYS A 3 9.34 4.33 -19.69
CA LYS A 3 9.45 4.39 -18.22
C LYS A 3 8.93 5.72 -17.67
N ASP A 4 9.28 6.84 -18.28
CA ASP A 4 8.89 8.17 -17.78
C ASP A 4 7.37 8.40 -17.89
N LYS A 5 6.74 7.85 -18.93
CA LYS A 5 5.27 7.90 -19.09
C LYS A 5 4.57 7.12 -17.97
N ILE A 6 5.11 5.96 -17.60
CA ILE A 6 4.58 5.14 -16.51
C ILE A 6 4.71 5.88 -15.16
N PHE A 7 5.88 6.49 -14.89
CA PHE A 7 6.07 7.26 -13.65
C PHE A 7 5.17 8.51 -13.60
N ALA A 8 5.01 9.21 -14.72
CA ALA A 8 4.12 10.37 -14.80
C ALA A 8 2.66 10.00 -14.55
N GLU A 9 2.20 8.87 -15.11
CA GLU A 9 0.85 8.36 -14.89
C GLU A 9 0.62 7.92 -13.44
N ILE A 10 1.58 7.18 -12.86
CA ILE A 10 1.54 6.80 -11.44
C ILE A 10 1.48 8.05 -10.56
N ARG A 11 2.28 9.08 -10.87
CA ARG A 11 2.30 10.32 -10.09
C ARG A 11 0.96 11.04 -10.15
N ARG A 12 0.36 11.17 -11.33
CA ARG A 12 -0.98 11.76 -11.50
C ARG A 12 -2.05 10.99 -10.73
N ASN A 13 -2.00 9.66 -10.78
CA ASN A 13 -2.92 8.82 -10.04
C ASN A 13 -2.76 8.98 -8.52
N LEU A 14 -1.52 9.11 -8.03
CA LEU A 14 -1.25 9.37 -6.61
C LEU A 14 -1.72 10.76 -6.17
N ASP A 15 -1.47 11.79 -6.97
CA ASP A 15 -1.88 13.16 -6.64
C ASP A 15 -3.41 13.28 -6.64
N ALA A 16 -4.09 12.70 -7.62
CA ALA A 16 -5.56 12.61 -7.65
C ALA A 16 -6.11 11.78 -6.48
N TYR A 17 -5.41 10.70 -6.11
CA TYR A 17 -5.77 9.88 -4.97
C TYR A 17 -5.66 10.68 -3.67
N ALA A 18 -4.59 11.43 -3.45
CA ALA A 18 -4.39 12.27 -2.28
C ALA A 18 -5.39 13.45 -2.22
N ALA A 19 -5.66 14.11 -3.36
CA ALA A 19 -6.64 15.19 -3.43
C ALA A 19 -8.05 14.76 -3.01
N ARG A 20 -8.46 13.54 -3.41
CA ARG A 20 -9.75 12.94 -2.99
C ARG A 20 -9.85 12.63 -1.49
N ARG A 21 -8.75 12.64 -0.75
CA ARG A 21 -8.70 12.44 0.72
C ARG A 21 -8.22 13.71 1.43
N HIS A 22 -8.43 14.88 0.83
CA HIS A 22 -8.06 16.18 1.39
C HIS A 22 -6.57 16.31 1.76
N HIS A 23 -5.69 15.53 1.13
CA HIS A 23 -4.29 15.38 1.55
C HIS A 23 -4.11 14.93 3.00
N ASN A 24 -5.15 14.39 3.63
CA ASN A 24 -5.13 13.90 5.00
C ASN A 24 -4.48 12.52 5.07
N LEU A 25 -3.34 12.46 5.74
CA LEU A 25 -2.59 11.22 5.92
C LEU A 25 -3.40 10.15 6.66
N ALA A 26 -4.23 10.53 7.64
CA ALA A 26 -5.01 9.59 8.43
C ALA A 26 -6.06 8.87 7.58
N GLU A 27 -6.75 9.60 6.70
CA GLU A 27 -7.75 9.04 5.78
C GLU A 27 -7.13 8.11 4.75
N ILE A 28 -5.97 8.49 4.21
CA ILE A 28 -5.21 7.65 3.27
C ILE A 28 -4.78 6.35 3.95
N VAL A 29 -4.27 6.43 5.18
CA VAL A 29 -3.89 5.24 5.97
C VAL A 29 -5.10 4.35 6.24
N ALA A 30 -6.25 4.94 6.60
CA ALA A 30 -7.48 4.20 6.88
C ALA A 30 -8.02 3.49 5.62
N ASP A 31 -8.06 4.15 4.47
CA ASP A 31 -8.49 3.56 3.19
C ASP A 31 -7.57 2.40 2.78
N ILE A 32 -6.24 2.58 2.90
CA ILE A 32 -5.28 1.50 2.63
C ILE A 32 -5.52 0.31 3.55
N LYS A 33 -5.65 0.52 4.87
CA LYS A 33 -5.92 -0.54 5.85
C LYS A 33 -7.23 -1.27 5.56
N ASN A 34 -8.28 -0.55 5.15
CA ASN A 34 -9.56 -1.15 4.79
C ASN A 34 -9.45 -2.01 3.52
N ARG A 35 -8.71 -1.54 2.51
CA ARG A 35 -8.47 -2.32 1.29
C ARG A 35 -7.62 -3.56 1.53
N GLN A 36 -6.65 -3.51 2.45
CA GLN A 36 -5.87 -4.68 2.83
C GLN A 36 -6.73 -5.81 3.41
N LYS A 37 -7.85 -5.48 4.06
CA LYS A 37 -8.78 -6.47 4.61
C LYS A 37 -9.64 -7.14 3.52
N ARG A 38 -9.70 -6.58 2.31
CA ARG A 38 -10.52 -7.13 1.22
C ARG A 38 -9.78 -8.32 0.58
N PRO A 39 -10.41 -9.50 0.49
CA PRO A 39 -9.81 -10.64 -0.19
C PRO A 39 -9.55 -10.28 -1.67
N GLY A 40 -8.37 -10.64 -2.17
CA GLY A 40 -7.92 -10.32 -3.54
C GLY A 40 -7.13 -9.01 -3.70
N CYS A 41 -7.07 -8.15 -2.68
CA CYS A 41 -6.24 -6.94 -2.70
C CYS A 41 -4.81 -7.22 -2.22
N LYS A 42 -3.82 -7.26 -3.13
CA LYS A 42 -2.37 -7.34 -2.80
C LYS A 42 -1.80 -5.97 -2.40
N LEU A 43 -2.46 -5.26 -1.49
CA LEU A 43 -1.95 -3.98 -0.98
C LEU A 43 -1.04 -4.24 0.23
N VAL A 44 0.18 -3.73 0.17
CA VAL A 44 1.19 -3.88 1.23
C VAL A 44 1.44 -2.51 1.88
N ASP A 45 0.86 -2.29 3.06
CA ASP A 45 1.25 -1.20 3.96
C ASP A 45 2.58 -1.56 4.62
N ARG A 46 3.69 -1.07 4.06
CA ARG A 46 5.06 -1.33 4.52
C ARG A 46 5.45 -0.52 5.76
N ARG A 47 4.58 0.37 6.25
CA ARG A 47 4.80 1.13 7.50
C ARG A 47 4.62 0.26 8.73
N LYS A 48 3.84 -0.82 8.60
CA LYS A 48 3.82 -1.86 9.63
C LYS A 48 5.04 -2.75 9.42
N PRO A 49 5.82 -3.04 10.47
CA PRO A 49 6.82 -4.08 10.38
C PRO A 49 6.09 -5.36 9.95
N ALA A 50 6.61 -6.01 8.90
CA ALA A 50 6.13 -7.33 8.55
C ALA A 50 6.20 -8.17 9.82
N VAL A 51 5.06 -8.71 10.26
CA VAL A 51 5.06 -9.72 11.33
C VAL A 51 5.98 -10.81 10.81
N ARG A 52 7.17 -10.93 11.39
CA ARG A 52 8.16 -11.93 10.98
C ARG A 52 7.48 -13.28 11.23
N ALA A 53 7.01 -13.92 10.17
CA ALA A 53 6.61 -15.31 10.23
C ALA A 53 7.88 -16.17 10.41
N GLY A 54 8.36 -16.25 11.64
CA GLY A 54 9.38 -17.20 12.10
C GLY A 54 9.04 -17.51 13.56
N LYS A 55 8.82 -18.75 13.96
CA LYS A 55 9.68 -19.92 13.71
C LYS A 55 8.84 -21.16 13.34
N ARG A 56 9.18 -21.81 12.23
CA ARG A 56 9.00 -23.26 12.13
C ARG A 56 10.08 -23.88 13.03
N GLY A 57 9.69 -24.30 14.23
CA GLY A 57 10.51 -25.14 15.08
C GLY A 57 10.65 -26.51 14.42
N ASN A 58 11.87 -26.84 14.00
CA ASN A 58 12.26 -28.16 13.55
C ASN A 58 12.56 -29.01 14.79
N THR A 59 11.63 -29.85 15.23
CA THR A 59 11.89 -30.91 16.21
C THR A 59 12.34 -32.16 15.47
N LYS A 60 13.61 -32.53 15.70
CA LYS A 60 14.18 -33.84 15.39
C LYS A 60 13.54 -34.91 16.27
#